data_AF-A0A3M2BL88-F1
#
_entry.id   AF-A0A3M2BL88-F1
#
_cell.length_a   1.000
_cell.length_b   1.000
_cell.length_c   1.000
_cell.angle_alpha   90.00
_cell.angle_beta   90.00
_cell.angle_gamma   90.00
#
_symmetry.space_group_name_H-M   'P 1'
#
loop_
_entity.id
_entity.type
_entity.pdbx_description
1 polymer ?
#
loop_
_entity_poly.entity_id
_entity_poly.type
_entity_poly.pdbx_seq_one_letter_code
_entity_poly.pdbx_strand_id
1 'polypeptide(L)'
;MLAAEVLRVKRGDDRLNRPAAPEAYTITDRERMELELAGRIEAWNDSVAAAAAAAAGLLDWTKTDADGNKWGVSPGKLHLGKITLPLPFGFAPNPWQMERARDRARIDAEIRTQAEEFEARQNLKDRAEAILELRRRGADSTRARPDTTKGGGGGPR
;
A
#
# COMPACT_ATOMS: atom_id res chain seq x y z
N MET A 1 48.28 0.53 -3.73
CA MET A 1 47.93 -0.89 -3.90
C MET A 1 46.71 -0.96 -4.80
N LEU A 2 46.72 -1.82 -5.81
CA LEU A 2 45.58 -2.01 -6.72
C LEU A 2 44.49 -2.84 -6.03
N ALA A 3 43.21 -2.49 -6.22
CA ALA A 3 42.08 -3.19 -5.60
C ALA A 3 42.06 -4.71 -5.89
N ALA A 4 42.58 -5.12 -7.05
CA ALA A 4 42.71 -6.51 -7.46
C ALA A 4 43.67 -7.33 -6.56
N GLU A 5 44.72 -6.72 -6.01
CA GLU A 5 45.62 -7.40 -5.07
C GLU A 5 44.99 -7.60 -3.70
N VAL A 6 44.10 -6.70 -3.28
CA VAL A 6 43.39 -6.74 -1.99
C VAL A 6 42.30 -7.83 -1.97
N LEU A 7 41.72 -8.13 -3.14
CA LEU A 7 40.66 -9.12 -3.32
C LEU A 7 41.18 -10.52 -3.74
N ARG A 8 42.49 -10.66 -3.99
CA ARG A 8 43.07 -11.94 -4.40
C ARG A 8 43.04 -12.93 -3.24
N VAL A 9 42.23 -13.98 -3.40
CA VAL A 9 42.09 -15.07 -2.42
C VAL A 9 43.40 -15.83 -2.28
N LYS A 10 43.90 -15.96 -1.04
CA LYS A 10 45.11 -16.72 -0.69
C LYS A 10 44.76 -17.97 0.12
N ARG A 11 45.60 -18.99 0.02
CA ARG A 11 45.45 -20.21 0.83
C ARG A 11 45.64 -19.86 2.31
N GLY A 12 44.63 -20.12 3.13
CA GLY A 12 44.61 -19.72 4.54
C GLY A 12 44.13 -18.29 4.80
N ASP A 13 43.35 -17.70 3.88
CA ASP A 13 42.74 -16.39 4.10
C ASP A 13 41.63 -16.46 5.17
N ASP A 14 41.90 -15.88 6.35
CA ASP A 14 40.98 -15.85 7.49
C ASP A 14 39.63 -15.20 7.20
N ARG A 15 39.54 -14.37 6.14
CA ARG A 15 38.26 -13.78 5.70
C ARG A 15 37.27 -14.83 5.24
N LEU A 16 37.75 -15.95 4.70
CA LEU A 16 36.92 -17.07 4.24
C LEU A 16 36.38 -17.92 5.39
N ASN A 17 37.05 -17.90 6.54
CA ASN A 17 36.67 -18.66 7.74
C ASN A 17 35.97 -17.79 8.79
N ARG A 18 35.68 -16.53 8.47
CA ARG A 18 34.97 -15.64 9.39
C ARG A 18 33.55 -16.20 9.62
N PRO A 19 33.09 -16.33 10.86
CA PRO A 19 31.71 -16.70 11.12
C PRO A 19 30.80 -15.71 10.41
N ALA A 20 29.82 -16.24 9.68
CA ALA A 20 28.87 -15.43 8.93
C ALA A 20 28.19 -14.44 9.88
N ALA A 21 28.13 -13.18 9.47
CA ALA A 21 27.43 -12.16 10.24
C ALA A 21 25.94 -12.55 10.31
N PRO A 22 25.36 -12.72 11.51
CA PRO A 22 24.00 -13.24 11.65
C PRO A 22 22.98 -12.36 10.92
N GLU A 23 23.18 -11.05 10.89
CA GLU A 23 22.36 -10.09 10.14
C GLU A 23 22.26 -10.37 8.62
N ALA A 24 23.20 -11.13 8.05
CA ALA A 24 23.14 -11.52 6.63
C ALA A 24 22.19 -12.71 6.36
N TYR A 25 21.76 -13.43 7.40
CA TYR A 25 20.93 -14.65 7.27
C TYR A 25 19.75 -14.70 8.25
N THR A 26 19.62 -13.71 9.14
CA THR A 26 18.48 -13.59 10.05
C THR A 26 17.47 -12.60 9.49
N ILE A 27 16.28 -13.08 9.19
CA ILE A 27 15.14 -12.24 8.82
C ILE A 27 14.58 -11.63 10.11
N THR A 28 14.40 -10.32 10.12
CA THR A 28 13.72 -9.64 11.24
C THR A 28 12.25 -10.02 11.29
N ASP A 29 11.59 -9.91 12.44
CA ASP A 29 10.15 -10.20 12.54
C ASP A 29 9.31 -9.32 11.59
N ARG A 30 9.77 -8.09 11.34
CA ARG A 30 9.18 -7.19 10.36
C ARG A 30 9.27 -7.75 8.94
N GLU A 31 10.46 -8.13 8.50
CA GLU A 31 10.68 -8.69 7.15
C GLU A 31 9.91 -10.01 6.98
N ARG A 32 9.82 -10.83 8.03
CA ARG A 32 8.99 -12.03 8.01
C ARG A 32 7.51 -11.68 7.78
N MET A 33 7.00 -10.68 8.48
CA MET A 33 5.61 -10.21 8.31
C MET A 33 5.37 -9.61 6.91
N GLU A 34 6.33 -8.83 6.39
CA GLU A 34 6.27 -8.27 5.04
C GLU A 34 6.25 -9.37 3.98
N LEU A 35 7.07 -10.41 4.12
CA LEU A 35 7.08 -11.59 3.24
C LEU A 35 5.76 -12.37 3.32
N GLU A 36 5.20 -12.56 4.51
CA GLU A 36 3.91 -13.23 4.68
C GLU A 36 2.78 -12.44 4.01
N LEU A 37 2.76 -11.11 4.18
CA LEU A 37 1.79 -10.24 3.55
C LEU A 37 1.91 -10.29 2.03
N ALA A 38 3.14 -10.20 1.50
CA ALA A 38 3.40 -10.30 0.07
C ALA A 38 2.88 -11.63 -0.51
N GLY A 39 3.18 -12.76 0.14
CA GLY A 39 2.69 -14.06 -0.30
C GLY A 39 1.17 -14.19 -0.27
N ARG A 40 0.50 -13.60 0.74
CA ARG A 40 -0.97 -13.58 0.79
C ARG A 40 -1.58 -12.73 -0.32
N ILE A 41 -0.97 -11.59 -0.64
CA ILE A 41 -1.39 -10.72 -1.75
C ILE A 41 -1.24 -11.44 -3.10
N GLU A 42 -0.11 -12.13 -3.30
CA GLU A 42 0.14 -12.91 -4.51
C GLU A 42 -0.90 -14.02 -4.70
N ALA A 43 -1.13 -14.85 -3.66
CA ALA A 43 -2.14 -15.89 -3.71
C ALA A 43 -3.56 -15.34 -3.98
N TRP A 44 -3.88 -14.17 -3.42
CA TRP A 44 -5.13 -13.49 -3.71
C TRP A 44 -5.20 -13.00 -5.17
N ASN A 45 -4.13 -12.39 -5.70
CA ASN A 45 -4.05 -11.94 -7.08
C ASN A 45 -4.26 -13.10 -8.07
N ASP A 46 -3.60 -14.23 -7.83
CA ASP A 46 -3.76 -15.43 -8.65
C ASP A 46 -5.20 -15.94 -8.65
N SER A 47 -5.85 -15.96 -7.47
CA SER A 47 -7.25 -16.34 -7.35
C SER A 47 -8.18 -15.38 -8.12
N VAL A 48 -7.91 -14.08 -8.06
CA VAL A 48 -8.69 -13.07 -8.79
C VAL A 48 -8.50 -13.21 -10.29
N ALA A 49 -7.27 -13.42 -10.75
CA ALA A 49 -6.96 -13.62 -12.16
C ALA A 49 -7.66 -14.87 -12.72
N ALA A 50 -7.64 -15.99 -11.97
CA ALA A 50 -8.34 -17.20 -12.34
C ALA A 50 -9.87 -17.00 -12.43
N ALA A 51 -10.45 -16.30 -11.46
CA ALA A 51 -11.87 -15.97 -11.46
C ALA A 51 -12.26 -15.05 -12.63
N ALA A 52 -11.43 -14.06 -12.95
CA ALA A 52 -11.65 -13.16 -14.08
C ALA A 52 -11.58 -13.90 -15.42
N ALA A 53 -10.61 -14.82 -15.59
CA ALA A 53 -10.49 -15.66 -16.78
C ALA A 53 -11.70 -16.58 -16.96
N ALA A 54 -12.18 -17.20 -15.88
CA ALA A 54 -13.39 -18.03 -15.90
C ALA A 54 -14.64 -17.22 -16.29
N ALA A 55 -14.78 -16.01 -15.75
CA ALA A 55 -15.88 -15.10 -16.10
C ALA A 55 -15.84 -14.69 -17.58
N ALA A 56 -14.65 -14.41 -18.11
CA ALA A 56 -14.48 -14.10 -19.54
C ALA A 56 -14.86 -15.29 -20.43
N GLY A 57 -14.46 -16.51 -20.05
CA GLY A 57 -14.80 -17.74 -20.77
C GLY A 57 -16.30 -18.04 -20.81
N LEU A 58 -17.07 -17.67 -19.78
CA LEU A 58 -18.53 -17.81 -19.79
C LEU A 58 -19.23 -16.92 -20.84
N LEU A 59 -18.59 -15.79 -21.20
CA LEU A 59 -19.10 -14.83 -22.18
C LEU A 59 -18.54 -15.08 -23.60
N ASP A 60 -17.59 -16.00 -23.75
CA ASP A 60 -17.02 -16.38 -25.04
C ASP A 60 -17.66 -17.68 -25.53
N TRP A 61 -18.53 -17.55 -26.52
CA TRP A 61 -19.20 -18.69 -27.18
C TRP A 61 -18.54 -19.01 -28.52
N THR A 62 -17.26 -18.70 -28.67
CA THR A 62 -16.52 -18.98 -29.89
C THR A 62 -15.98 -20.41 -29.95
N LYS A 63 -15.99 -20.98 -31.14
CA LYS A 63 -15.40 -22.27 -31.48
C LYS A 63 -14.40 -22.07 -32.61
N THR A 64 -13.24 -22.71 -32.49
CA THR A 64 -12.23 -22.72 -33.55
C THR A 64 -12.39 -23.98 -34.40
N ASP A 65 -12.35 -23.85 -35.73
CA ASP A 65 -12.36 -24.98 -36.66
C ASP A 65 -10.94 -25.56 -36.88
N ALA A 66 -10.85 -26.62 -37.68
CA ALA A 66 -9.58 -27.31 -37.96
C ALA A 66 -8.58 -26.44 -38.76
N ASP A 67 -9.10 -25.44 -39.48
CA ASP A 67 -8.31 -24.50 -40.28
C ASP A 67 -7.89 -23.27 -39.46
N GLY A 68 -8.23 -23.23 -38.17
CA GLY A 68 -7.92 -22.13 -37.25
C GLY A 68 -8.88 -20.94 -37.33
N ASN A 69 -9.97 -21.03 -38.08
CA ASN A 69 -10.95 -19.95 -38.15
C ASN A 69 -11.89 -19.99 -36.95
N LYS A 70 -12.33 -18.81 -36.49
CA LYS A 70 -13.14 -18.65 -35.28
C LYS A 70 -14.59 -18.36 -35.64
N TRP A 71 -15.51 -19.07 -35.01
CA TRP A 71 -16.95 -18.98 -35.25
C TRP A 71 -17.67 -18.72 -33.93
N GLY A 72 -18.57 -17.74 -33.88
CA GLY A 72 -19.40 -17.48 -32.70
C GLY A 72 -19.26 -16.05 -32.18
N VAL A 73 -19.63 -15.85 -30.91
CA VAL A 73 -19.73 -14.50 -30.32
C VAL A 73 -18.82 -14.42 -29.10
N SER A 74 -18.03 -13.36 -29.03
CA SER A 74 -17.25 -12.98 -27.84
C SER A 74 -17.58 -11.54 -27.45
N PRO A 75 -17.19 -11.05 -26.26
CA PRO A 75 -17.57 -9.70 -25.83
C PRO A 75 -17.24 -8.60 -26.84
N GLY A 76 -18.30 -7.99 -27.40
CA GLY A 76 -18.21 -6.91 -28.38
C GLY A 76 -17.79 -7.35 -29.79
N LYS A 77 -17.75 -8.64 -30.10
CA LYS A 77 -17.28 -9.17 -31.39
C LYS A 77 -18.11 -10.37 -31.88
N LEU A 78 -18.42 -10.37 -33.16
CA LEU A 78 -18.96 -11.52 -33.89
C LEU A 78 -17.86 -12.09 -34.79
N HIS A 79 -17.59 -13.39 -34.68
CA HIS A 79 -16.58 -14.10 -35.46
C HIS A 79 -17.26 -14.99 -36.52
N LEU A 80 -16.90 -14.76 -37.79
CA LEU A 80 -17.41 -15.45 -38.98
C LEU A 80 -16.22 -16.02 -39.75
N GLY A 81 -15.60 -17.06 -39.20
CA GLY A 81 -14.39 -17.66 -39.74
C GLY A 81 -13.20 -16.69 -39.67
N LYS A 82 -12.78 -16.17 -40.83
CA LYS A 82 -11.64 -15.23 -40.95
C LYS A 82 -12.02 -13.77 -40.66
N ILE A 83 -13.32 -13.47 -40.66
CA ILE A 83 -13.82 -12.11 -40.49
C ILE A 83 -14.30 -11.93 -39.04
N THR A 84 -13.91 -10.82 -38.41
CA THR A 84 -14.41 -10.44 -37.09
C THR A 84 -15.07 -9.06 -37.19
N LEU A 85 -16.34 -8.98 -36.82
CA LEU A 85 -17.13 -7.75 -36.83
C LEU A 85 -17.25 -7.21 -35.41
N PRO A 86 -16.95 -5.92 -35.16
CA PRO A 86 -17.25 -5.29 -33.88
C PRO A 86 -18.76 -5.12 -33.71
N LEU A 87 -19.29 -5.43 -32.53
CA LEU A 87 -20.69 -5.19 -32.17
C LEU A 87 -20.81 -3.85 -31.42
N PRO A 88 -21.83 -3.03 -31.72
CA PRO A 88 -22.04 -1.74 -31.06
C PRO A 88 -22.58 -1.88 -29.62
N PHE A 89 -22.72 -3.11 -29.12
CA PHE A 89 -23.16 -3.44 -27.77
C PHE A 89 -22.22 -4.50 -27.18
N GLY A 90 -21.90 -4.37 -25.89
CA GLY A 90 -21.21 -5.40 -25.12
C GLY A 90 -22.18 -6.33 -24.41
N PHE A 91 -21.74 -7.51 -24.02
CA PHE A 91 -22.48 -8.31 -23.05
C PHE A 91 -22.52 -7.54 -21.75
N ALA A 92 -23.73 -7.21 -21.27
CA ALA A 92 -23.88 -6.59 -19.97
C ALA A 92 -23.37 -7.57 -18.89
N PRO A 93 -22.70 -7.08 -17.83
CA PRO A 93 -22.38 -7.92 -16.69
C PRO A 93 -23.67 -8.55 -16.15
N ASN A 94 -23.60 -9.83 -15.76
CA ASN A 94 -24.73 -10.53 -15.14
C ASN A 94 -25.20 -9.71 -13.90
N PRO A 95 -26.51 -9.61 -13.61
CA PRO A 95 -27.04 -8.95 -12.41
C PRO A 95 -26.26 -9.24 -11.11
N TRP A 96 -25.81 -10.48 -10.91
CA TRP A 96 -24.99 -10.87 -9.75
C TRP A 96 -23.59 -10.26 -9.73
N GLN A 97 -22.98 -10.04 -10.90
CA GLN A 97 -21.69 -9.34 -11.02
C GLN A 97 -21.85 -7.83 -10.78
N MET A 98 -22.95 -7.24 -11.24
CA MET A 98 -23.31 -5.85 -10.95
C MET A 98 -23.49 -5.61 -9.45
N GLU A 99 -24.16 -6.53 -8.75
CA GLU A 99 -24.34 -6.45 -7.30
C GLU A 99 -23.01 -6.52 -6.56
N ARG A 100 -22.15 -7.49 -6.90
CA ARG A 100 -20.78 -7.58 -6.32
C ARG A 100 -19.94 -6.33 -6.58
N ALA A 101 -20.05 -5.73 -7.77
CA ALA A 101 -19.33 -4.51 -8.11
C ALA A 101 -19.83 -3.31 -7.27
N ARG A 102 -21.15 -3.23 -7.04
CA ARG A 102 -21.75 -2.21 -6.17
C ARG A 102 -21.35 -2.39 -4.71
N ASP A 103 -21.38 -3.63 -4.22
CA ASP A 103 -20.95 -3.95 -2.86
C ASP A 103 -19.47 -3.60 -2.65
N ARG A 104 -18.62 -3.90 -3.63
CA ARG A 104 -17.21 -3.53 -3.59
C ARG A 104 -17.02 -2.01 -3.59
N ALA A 105 -17.72 -1.30 -4.47
CA ALA A 105 -17.68 0.16 -4.49
C ALA A 105 -18.15 0.78 -3.16
N ARG A 106 -19.15 0.17 -2.51
CA ARG A 106 -19.62 0.58 -1.18
C ARG A 106 -18.55 0.35 -0.10
N ILE A 107 -17.92 -0.81 -0.08
CA ILE A 107 -16.86 -1.14 0.89
C ILE A 107 -15.67 -0.19 0.69
N ASP A 108 -15.24 0.04 -0.56
CA ASP A 108 -14.12 0.93 -0.86
C ASP A 108 -14.41 2.39 -0.45
N ALA A 109 -15.66 2.84 -0.61
CA ALA A 109 -16.09 4.14 -0.15
C ALA A 109 -16.05 4.22 1.39
N GLU A 110 -16.54 3.19 2.09
CA GLU A 110 -16.52 3.12 3.55
C GLU A 110 -15.09 3.14 4.11
N ILE A 111 -14.18 2.35 3.53
CA ILE A 111 -12.75 2.34 3.91
C ILE A 111 -12.15 3.74 3.75
N ARG A 112 -12.45 4.42 2.64
CA ARG A 112 -11.94 5.78 2.39
C ARG A 112 -12.44 6.77 3.43
N THR A 113 -13.75 6.76 3.71
CA THR A 113 -14.33 7.63 4.74
C THR A 113 -13.71 7.37 6.11
N GLN A 114 -13.50 6.10 6.49
CA GLN A 114 -12.85 5.77 7.75
C GLN A 114 -11.39 6.24 7.82
N ALA A 115 -10.64 6.16 6.71
CA ALA A 115 -9.27 6.66 6.64
C ALA A 115 -9.23 8.19 6.81
N GLU A 116 -10.10 8.92 6.12
CA GLU A 116 -10.24 10.38 6.23
C GLU A 116 -10.61 10.81 7.66
N GLU A 117 -11.55 10.11 8.30
CA GLU A 117 -11.91 10.35 9.70
C GLU A 117 -10.73 10.12 10.65
N PHE A 118 -9.96 9.05 10.43
CA PHE A 118 -8.78 8.76 11.24
C PHE A 118 -7.73 9.85 11.13
N GLU A 119 -7.40 10.28 9.90
CA GLU A 119 -6.47 11.39 9.66
C GLU A 119 -6.95 12.69 10.32
N ALA A 120 -8.24 13.02 10.21
CA ALA A 120 -8.83 14.19 10.86
C ALA A 120 -8.68 14.12 12.39
N ARG A 121 -8.93 12.96 13.01
CA ARG A 121 -8.77 12.76 14.45
C ARG A 121 -7.31 12.87 14.90
N GLN A 122 -6.36 12.35 14.11
CA GLN A 122 -4.93 12.48 14.42
C GLN A 122 -4.49 13.94 14.37
N ASN A 123 -4.86 14.67 13.30
CA ASN A 123 -4.57 16.10 13.18
C ASN A 123 -5.13 16.93 14.35
N LEU A 124 -6.32 16.59 14.85
CA LEU A 124 -6.91 17.27 16.01
C LEU A 124 -6.17 16.93 17.32
N LYS A 125 -5.76 15.68 17.51
CA LYS A 125 -4.94 15.28 18.66
C LYS A 125 -3.59 15.98 18.65
N ASP A 126 -2.91 16.01 17.52
CA ASP A 126 -1.61 16.69 17.36
C ASP A 126 -1.74 18.19 17.67
N ARG A 127 -2.82 18.83 17.21
CA ARG A 127 -3.12 20.23 17.55
C ARG A 127 -3.40 20.42 19.05
N ALA A 128 -4.15 19.51 19.68
CA ALA A 128 -4.43 19.59 21.10
C ALA A 128 -3.15 19.41 21.94
N GLU A 129 -2.28 18.47 21.56
CA GLU A 129 -0.97 18.27 22.19
C GLU A 129 -0.07 19.49 22.03
N ALA A 130 -0.01 20.09 20.84
CA ALA A 130 0.75 21.32 20.60
C ALA A 130 0.25 22.49 21.47
N ILE A 131 -1.06 22.63 21.66
CA ILE A 131 -1.65 23.65 22.55
C ILE A 131 -1.30 23.37 24.01
N LEU A 132 -1.36 22.11 24.45
CA LEU A 132 -0.99 21.70 25.80
C LEU A 132 0.49 21.95 26.08
N GLU A 133 1.38 21.66 25.12
CA GLU A 133 2.80 21.98 25.23
C GLU A 133 3.06 23.48 25.32
N LEU A 134 2.41 24.28 24.46
CA LEU A 134 2.54 25.73 24.51
C LEU A 134 2.09 26.28 25.86
N ARG A 135 0.96 25.78 26.38
CA ARG A 135 0.44 26.16 27.70
C ARG A 135 1.38 25.74 28.83
N ARG A 136 2.01 24.56 28.74
CA ARG A 136 3.00 24.09 29.72
C ARG A 136 4.22 25.00 29.74
N ARG A 137 4.78 25.34 28.58
CA ARG A 137 5.91 26.28 28.44
C ARG A 137 5.57 27.69 28.94
N GLY A 138 4.35 28.16 28.69
CA GLY A 138 3.86 29.46 29.18
C GLY A 138 3.59 29.49 30.69
N ALA A 139 3.14 28.38 31.28
CA ALA A 139 2.97 28.26 32.73
C ALA A 139 4.32 28.31 33.46
N ASP A 140 5.36 27.69 32.90
CA ASP A 140 6.72 27.75 33.45
C ASP A 140 7.32 29.16 33.36
N SER A 141 7.04 29.91 32.30
CA SER A 141 7.51 31.31 32.17
C SER A 141 6.77 32.29 33.08
N THR A 142 5.50 32.03 33.38
CA THR A 142 4.68 32.89 34.26
C THR A 142 5.02 32.65 35.74
N ARG A 143 5.40 31.42 36.12
CA ARG A 143 5.87 31.09 37.48
C ARG A 143 7.25 31.66 37.80
N ALA A 144 8.06 31.94 36.79
CA ALA A 144 9.43 32.45 36.92
C ALA A 144 9.55 33.99 36.91
N ARG A 145 8.43 34.73 36.82
CA ARG A 145 8.47 36.20 36.86
C ARG A 145 8.17 36.69 38.28
N PRO A 146 9.19 37.01 39.10
CA PRO A 146 8.95 37.71 40.36
C PRO A 146 8.35 39.08 40.05
N ASP A 147 7.24 39.37 40.70
CA ASP A 147 6.52 40.63 40.59
C ASP A 147 7.34 41.74 41.28
N THR A 148 8.28 42.34 40.54
CA THR A 148 9.09 43.47 41.01
C THR A 148 8.35 44.78 40.75
N THR A 149 7.16 44.93 41.34
CA THR A 149 6.46 46.22 41.39
C THR A 149 5.96 46.50 42.81
N LYS A 150 6.88 46.47 43.78
CA LYS A 150 6.63 47.01 45.11
C LYS A 150 7.91 47.58 45.75
N GLY A 151 8.01 48.91 45.78
CA GLY A 151 8.51 49.65 46.96
C GLY A 151 9.96 50.15 46.97
N GLY A 152 10.10 51.48 47.13
CA GLY A 152 11.28 52.23 47.60
C GLY A 152 11.55 53.46 46.71
N GLY A 153 11.27 54.73 47.03
CA GLY A 153 11.37 55.49 48.29
C GLY A 153 12.80 56.03 48.46
N GLY A 154 13.15 57.30 48.66
CA GLY A 154 12.46 58.60 48.75
C GLY A 154 13.47 59.73 49.13
N GLY A 155 13.02 61.00 49.06
CA GLY A 155 13.54 62.20 49.80
C GLY A 155 14.77 62.95 49.24
N PRO A 156 15.16 64.15 49.76
CA PRO A 156 14.48 65.01 50.76
C PRO A 156 14.55 66.56 50.52
N ARG A 157 13.81 67.28 51.40
CA ARG A 157 13.85 68.73 51.77
C ARG A 157 13.28 69.79 50.84
#